data_AF-A0A661VMP3-F1
#
_entry.id   AF-A0A661VMP3-F1
#
_cell.length_a   1.000
_cell.length_b   1.000
_cell.length_c   1.000
_cell.angle_alpha   90.00
_cell.angle_beta   90.00
_cell.angle_gamma   90.00
#
_symmetry.space_group_name_H-M   'P 1'
#
loop_
_entity.id
_entity.type
_entity.pdbx_description
1 polymer ?
#
loop_
_entity_poly.entity_id
_entity_poly.type
_entity_poly.pdbx_seq_one_letter_code
_entity_poly.pdbx_strand_id
1 'polypeptide(L)'
;MNVIGIILKTGYYLHRHRTGPIPVGHAPLILAAMTLIAAITRLLAWQWAVGSTLVALALATAVWLTGQTGYIVFRAKQFAPLQVEPLQVDEKIAGRATGYFEVGGKRRYFVEAQAYFSTVETREHILMVRIPHTRFLLIATSPRDEVGWWYVFFRPGMIRAVQTGEIHFGMRPRPALRVTYQTEALPPQTVYLSFDDMTSLHRVLDDLRLDADLR
;
A
#
# COMPACT_ATOMS: atom_id res chain seq x y z
N MET A 1 -5.42 -19.29 -2.69
CA MET A 1 -6.04 -17.97 -2.95
C MET A 1 -6.05 -17.19 -1.65
N ASN A 2 -5.44 -15.99 -1.62
CA ASN A 2 -5.30 -15.22 -0.38
C ASN A 2 -6.51 -14.29 -0.15
N VAL A 3 -7.51 -14.78 0.59
CA VAL A 3 -8.76 -14.04 0.87
C VAL A 3 -8.49 -12.71 1.57
N ILE A 4 -7.62 -12.70 2.57
CA ILE A 4 -7.22 -11.49 3.32
C ILE A 4 -6.63 -10.45 2.36
N GLY A 5 -5.73 -10.87 1.48
CA GLY A 5 -5.13 -9.98 0.48
C GLY A 5 -6.17 -9.35 -0.45
N ILE A 6 -7.20 -10.10 -0.86
CA ILE A 6 -8.28 -9.58 -1.71
C ILE A 6 -9.12 -8.54 -0.95
N ILE A 7 -9.45 -8.79 0.32
CA ILE A 7 -10.18 -7.84 1.18
C ILE A 7 -9.39 -6.54 1.32
N LEU A 8 -8.10 -6.62 1.65
CA LEU A 8 -7.22 -5.48 1.80
C LEU A 8 -7.09 -4.66 0.51
N LYS A 9 -6.91 -5.35 -0.63
CA LYS A 9 -6.87 -4.72 -1.95
C LYS A 9 -8.17 -3.98 -2.24
N THR A 10 -9.30 -4.63 -2.03
CA THR A 10 -10.62 -4.02 -2.26
C THR A 10 -10.84 -2.81 -1.37
N GLY A 11 -10.52 -2.90 -0.08
CA GLY A 11 -10.59 -1.79 0.88
C GLY A 11 -9.75 -0.59 0.42
N TYR A 12 -8.52 -0.83 -0.05
CA TYR A 12 -7.65 0.22 -0.58
C TYR A 12 -8.26 0.93 -1.80
N TYR A 13 -8.78 0.16 -2.77
CA TYR A 13 -9.41 0.73 -3.97
C TYR A 13 -10.65 1.55 -3.61
N LEU A 14 -11.49 1.05 -2.69
CA LEU A 14 -12.68 1.77 -2.20
C LEU A 14 -12.31 3.08 -1.50
N HIS A 15 -11.28 3.07 -0.65
CA HIS A 15 -10.84 4.28 0.04
C HIS A 15 -10.27 5.33 -0.92
N ARG A 16 -9.48 4.89 -1.90
CA ARG A 16 -8.75 5.79 -2.81
C ARG A 16 -9.59 6.36 -3.94
N HIS A 17 -10.50 5.56 -4.50
CA HIS A 17 -11.31 5.99 -5.65
C HIS A 17 -12.45 6.89 -5.20
N ARG A 18 -12.82 7.83 -6.07
CA ARG A 18 -13.89 8.79 -5.81
C ARG A 18 -14.94 8.75 -6.91
N THR A 19 -16.19 8.94 -6.52
CA THR A 19 -17.31 9.25 -7.41
C THR A 19 -17.66 10.73 -7.21
N GLY A 20 -17.14 11.59 -8.09
CA GLY A 20 -17.19 13.03 -7.91
C GLY A 20 -16.40 13.47 -6.65
N PRO A 21 -17.01 14.20 -5.70
CA PRO A 21 -16.32 14.66 -4.49
C PRO A 21 -16.21 13.57 -3.40
N ILE A 22 -17.00 12.50 -3.48
CA ILE A 22 -17.15 11.52 -2.39
C ILE A 22 -16.24 10.30 -2.63
N PRO A 23 -15.40 9.90 -1.66
CA PRO A 23 -14.66 8.64 -1.73
C PRO A 23 -15.61 7.43 -1.68
N VAL A 24 -15.38 6.42 -2.53
CA VAL A 24 -16.24 5.24 -2.67
C VAL A 24 -16.37 4.46 -1.36
N GLY A 25 -15.36 4.52 -0.49
CA GLY A 25 -15.40 3.93 0.85
C GLY A 25 -16.54 4.43 1.75
N HIS A 26 -17.16 5.58 1.44
CA HIS A 26 -18.32 6.11 2.17
C HIS A 26 -19.66 5.60 1.61
N ALA A 27 -19.66 4.88 0.48
CA ALA A 27 -20.89 4.37 -0.13
C ALA A 27 -21.73 3.49 0.82
N PRO A 28 -21.16 2.62 1.68
CA PRO A 28 -21.95 1.87 2.65
C PRO A 28 -22.68 2.77 3.66
N LEU A 29 -22.07 3.88 4.10
CA LEU A 29 -22.73 4.83 5.01
C LEU A 29 -23.89 5.57 4.33
N ILE A 30 -23.70 5.94 3.05
CA ILE A 30 -24.78 6.54 2.25
C ILE A 30 -25.94 5.56 2.09
N LEU A 31 -25.63 4.28 1.80
CA LEU A 31 -26.64 3.23 1.71
C LEU A 31 -27.40 3.07 3.04
N ALA A 32 -26.70 3.04 4.18
CA ALA A 32 -27.32 2.96 5.50
C ALA A 32 -28.26 4.15 5.79
N ALA A 33 -27.85 5.36 5.41
CA ALA A 33 -28.70 6.55 5.54
C ALA A 33 -29.94 6.45 4.64
N MET A 34 -29.79 6.01 3.39
CA MET A 34 -30.91 5.83 2.46
C MET A 34 -31.90 4.77 2.94
N THR A 35 -31.42 3.64 3.47
CA THR A 35 -32.30 2.57 4.00
C THR A 35 -33.06 3.03 5.22
N LEU A 36 -32.45 3.86 6.08
CA LEU A 36 -33.12 4.46 7.22
C LEU A 36 -34.22 5.45 6.78
N ILE A 37 -33.92 6.33 5.81
CA ILE A 37 -34.91 7.26 5.25
C ILE A 37 -36.06 6.51 4.58
N ALA A 38 -35.78 5.44 3.84
CA ALA A 38 -36.79 4.60 3.21
C ALA A 38 -37.71 3.91 4.24
N ALA A 39 -37.19 3.57 5.42
CA ALA A 39 -37.99 3.03 6.53
C ALA A 39 -38.92 4.10 7.12
N ILE A 40 -38.40 5.31 7.37
CA ILE A 40 -39.15 6.44 7.95
C ILE A 40 -40.29 6.84 7.01
N THR A 41 -40.02 6.87 5.71
CA THR A 41 -41.00 7.20 4.65
C THR A 41 -41.92 6.03 4.30
N ARG A 42 -41.78 4.87 4.96
CA ARG A 42 -42.54 3.63 4.71
C ARG A 42 -42.44 3.10 3.27
N LEU A 43 -41.42 3.52 2.52
CA LEU A 43 -41.10 2.99 1.20
C LEU A 43 -40.53 1.57 1.28
N LEU A 44 -39.91 1.23 2.41
CA LEU A 44 -39.33 -0.09 2.66
C LEU A 44 -39.86 -0.66 3.97
N ALA A 45 -40.25 -1.94 3.96
CA ALA A 45 -40.70 -2.60 5.19
C ALA A 45 -39.57 -2.64 6.22
N TRP A 46 -39.92 -2.43 7.49
CA TRP A 46 -38.96 -2.17 8.55
C TRP A 46 -37.89 -3.27 8.69
N GLN A 47 -38.27 -4.54 8.49
CA GLN A 47 -37.34 -5.67 8.58
C GLN A 47 -36.23 -5.62 7.50
N TRP A 48 -36.58 -5.19 6.29
CA TRP A 48 -35.62 -5.04 5.19
C TRP A 48 -34.72 -3.83 5.41
N ALA A 49 -35.28 -2.75 5.97
CA ALA A 49 -34.49 -1.57 6.32
C ALA A 49 -33.47 -1.86 7.42
N VAL A 50 -33.87 -2.55 8.49
CA VAL A 50 -32.96 -2.95 9.58
C VAL A 50 -31.88 -3.89 9.06
N GLY A 51 -32.26 -4.94 8.31
CA GLY A 51 -31.30 -5.87 7.73
C GLY A 51 -30.27 -5.17 6.82
N SER A 52 -30.73 -4.30 5.93
CA SER A 52 -29.86 -3.57 5.00
C SER A 52 -28.94 -2.59 5.73
N THR A 53 -29.44 -1.93 6.78
CA THR A 53 -28.65 -1.00 7.60
C THR A 53 -27.53 -1.73 8.35
N LEU A 54 -27.84 -2.89 8.93
CA LEU A 54 -26.85 -3.72 9.63
C LEU A 54 -25.76 -4.22 8.67
N VAL A 55 -26.15 -4.68 7.48
CA VAL A 55 -25.18 -5.09 6.44
C VAL A 55 -24.31 -3.93 6.00
N ALA A 56 -24.90 -2.76 5.77
CA ALA A 56 -24.17 -1.56 5.38
C ALA A 56 -23.17 -1.09 6.45
N LEU A 57 -23.56 -1.13 7.73
CA LEU A 57 -22.68 -0.85 8.85
C LEU A 57 -21.54 -1.87 8.95
N ALA A 58 -21.82 -3.17 8.78
CA ALA A 58 -20.80 -4.21 8.77
C ALA A 58 -19.78 -4.03 7.63
N LEU A 59 -20.23 -3.57 6.45
CA LEU A 59 -19.34 -3.22 5.35
C LEU A 59 -18.50 -1.97 5.66
N ALA A 60 -19.10 -0.94 6.27
CA ALA A 60 -18.39 0.27 6.67
C ALA A 60 -17.30 -0.02 7.70
N THR A 61 -17.60 -0.85 8.71
CA THR A 61 -16.62 -1.27 9.72
C THR A 61 -15.53 -2.12 9.11
N ALA A 62 -15.84 -3.02 8.17
CA ALA A 62 -14.82 -3.78 7.45
C ALA A 62 -13.86 -2.87 6.67
N VAL A 63 -14.38 -1.87 5.94
CA VAL A 63 -13.54 -0.88 5.23
C VAL A 63 -12.68 -0.10 6.22
N TRP A 64 -13.26 0.37 7.32
CA TRP A 64 -12.52 1.10 8.36
C TRP A 64 -11.39 0.26 8.98
N LEU A 65 -11.67 -1.01 9.31
CA LEU A 65 -10.67 -1.95 9.84
C LEU A 65 -9.52 -2.19 8.84
N THR A 66 -9.81 -2.26 7.54
CA THR A 66 -8.73 -2.37 6.54
C THR A 66 -7.84 -1.11 6.50
N GLY A 67 -8.40 0.07 6.79
CA GLY A 67 -7.63 1.31 6.89
C GLY A 67 -6.66 1.34 8.07
N GLN A 68 -7.02 0.73 9.20
CA GLN A 68 -6.16 0.65 10.39
C GLN A 68 -4.90 -0.20 10.16
N THR A 69 -4.93 -1.14 9.22
CA THR A 69 -3.80 -2.01 8.89
C THR A 69 -2.87 -1.44 7.81
N GLY A 70 -3.15 -0.23 7.31
CA GLY A 70 -2.44 0.31 6.13
C GLY A 70 -2.73 -0.49 4.86
N TYR A 71 -3.82 -1.24 4.82
CA TYR A 71 -4.24 -2.08 3.70
C TYR A 71 -3.21 -3.15 3.26
N ILE A 72 -2.27 -3.53 4.13
CA ILE A 72 -1.36 -4.65 3.87
C ILE A 72 -1.18 -5.50 5.13
N VAL A 73 -0.84 -6.77 4.92
CA VAL A 73 -0.35 -7.63 5.99
C VAL A 73 1.04 -8.12 5.59
N PHE A 74 2.05 -7.73 6.37
CA PHE A 74 3.40 -8.23 6.23
C PHE A 74 3.60 -9.39 7.20
N ARG A 75 4.06 -10.53 6.69
CA ARG A 75 4.47 -11.68 7.50
C ARG A 75 5.96 -11.87 7.39
N ALA A 76 6.66 -11.74 8.51
CA ALA A 76 8.09 -12.00 8.56
C ALA A 76 8.35 -13.45 8.12
N LYS A 77 9.30 -13.62 7.19
CA LYS A 77 9.69 -14.91 6.65
C LYS A 77 11.15 -14.80 6.22
N GLN A 78 11.95 -15.75 6.67
CA GLN A 78 13.32 -15.87 6.23
C GLN A 78 13.35 -16.68 4.94
N PHE A 79 14.09 -16.18 3.97
CA PHE A 79 14.32 -16.87 2.71
C PHE A 79 15.71 -17.48 2.72
N ALA A 80 15.87 -18.61 2.03
CA ALA A 80 17.18 -19.21 1.85
C ALA A 80 18.10 -18.21 1.13
N PRO A 81 19.36 -18.04 1.56
CA PRO A 81 20.29 -17.15 0.87
C PRO A 81 20.48 -17.60 -0.57
N LEU A 82 20.36 -16.66 -1.50
CA LEU A 82 20.59 -16.85 -2.92
C LEU A 82 21.82 -16.04 -3.30
N GLN A 83 22.80 -16.66 -3.98
CA GLN A 83 23.89 -15.90 -4.58
C GLN A 83 23.36 -15.17 -5.81
N VAL A 84 23.49 -13.85 -5.80
CA VAL A 84 23.02 -12.97 -6.88
C VAL A 84 24.12 -11.99 -7.27
N GLU A 85 24.06 -11.50 -8.50
CA GLU A 85 24.94 -10.43 -8.93
C GLU A 85 24.64 -9.15 -8.14
N PRO A 86 25.66 -8.44 -7.63
CA PRO A 86 25.47 -7.17 -6.95
C PRO A 86 24.66 -6.18 -7.79
N LEU A 87 23.94 -5.29 -7.11
CA LEU A 87 23.23 -4.19 -7.77
C LEU A 87 24.26 -3.18 -8.30
N GLN A 88 24.18 -2.82 -9.58
CA GLN A 88 25.02 -1.77 -10.13
C GLN A 88 24.48 -0.38 -9.76
N VAL A 89 25.36 0.62 -9.72
CA VAL A 89 24.98 2.02 -9.48
C VAL A 89 23.99 2.48 -10.56
N ASP A 90 22.93 3.18 -10.15
CA ASP A 90 21.84 3.66 -11.00
C ASP A 90 21.02 2.57 -11.73
N GLU A 91 21.30 1.29 -11.47
CA GLU A 91 20.51 0.18 -11.97
C GLU A 91 19.12 0.19 -11.31
N LYS A 92 18.08 0.08 -12.14
CA LYS A 92 16.69 0.10 -11.67
C LYS A 92 16.13 -1.30 -11.58
N ILE A 93 15.92 -1.78 -10.36
CA ILE A 93 15.17 -3.01 -10.10
C ILE A 93 13.68 -2.70 -10.04
N ALA A 94 12.91 -3.35 -10.91
CA ALA A 94 11.46 -3.25 -10.89
C ALA A 94 10.87 -4.03 -9.71
N GLY A 95 9.88 -3.44 -9.05
CA GLY A 95 9.15 -4.06 -7.98
C GLY A 95 7.84 -3.34 -7.72
N ARG A 96 7.35 -3.48 -6.50
CA ARG A 96 6.25 -2.69 -5.98
C ARG A 96 6.62 -2.17 -4.62
N ALA A 97 5.98 -1.08 -4.21
CA ALA A 97 6.24 -0.51 -2.91
C ALA A 97 4.98 -0.02 -2.21
N THR A 98 5.03 -0.09 -0.88
CA THR A 98 4.00 0.37 0.03
C THR A 98 4.63 1.26 1.10
N GLY A 99 4.01 2.40 1.39
CA GLY A 99 4.54 3.36 2.36
C GLY A 99 4.09 4.79 2.06
N TYR A 100 4.65 5.73 2.81
CA TYR A 100 4.50 7.15 2.51
C TYR A 100 5.55 7.58 1.48
N PHE A 101 5.10 8.27 0.45
CA PHE A 101 5.93 8.85 -0.61
C PHE A 101 5.67 10.33 -0.73
N GLU A 102 6.65 11.05 -1.25
CA GLU A 102 6.62 12.52 -1.34
C GLU A 102 6.95 13.00 -2.76
N VAL A 103 6.28 14.07 -3.17
CA VAL A 103 6.59 14.83 -4.38
C VAL A 103 6.08 16.26 -4.24
N GLY A 104 6.93 17.24 -4.56
CA GLY A 104 6.54 18.66 -4.57
C GLY A 104 5.88 19.15 -3.26
N GLY A 105 6.40 18.73 -2.10
CA GLY A 105 5.87 19.09 -0.78
C GLY A 105 4.58 18.36 -0.37
N LYS A 106 4.04 17.48 -1.21
CA LYS A 106 2.91 16.62 -0.87
C LYS A 106 3.41 15.27 -0.38
N ARG A 107 2.74 14.72 0.63
CA ARG A 107 2.99 13.38 1.17
C ARG A 107 1.76 12.51 1.07
N ARG A 108 1.88 11.32 0.52
CA ARG A 108 0.77 10.37 0.32
C ARG A 108 1.17 8.94 0.61
N TYR A 109 0.24 8.17 1.16
CA TYR A 109 0.42 6.74 1.39
C TYR A 109 -0.04 5.94 0.17
N PHE A 110 0.84 5.13 -0.39
CA PHE A 110 0.51 4.22 -1.48
C PHE A 110 0.75 2.78 -1.08
N VAL A 111 -0.04 1.88 -1.69
CA VAL A 111 -0.01 0.45 -1.38
C VAL A 111 0.21 -0.33 -2.66
N GLU A 112 1.26 -1.15 -2.65
CA GLU A 112 1.65 -2.04 -3.75
C GLU A 112 1.63 -1.30 -5.09
N ALA A 113 2.13 -0.07 -5.12
CA ALA A 113 2.28 0.71 -6.34
C ALA A 113 3.48 0.18 -7.13
N GLN A 114 3.42 0.23 -8.47
CA GLN A 114 4.58 -0.14 -9.30
C GLN A 114 5.76 0.77 -8.95
N ALA A 115 6.90 0.17 -8.67
CA ALA A 115 8.06 0.87 -8.14
C ALA A 115 9.34 0.48 -8.88
N TYR A 116 10.32 1.37 -8.86
CA TYR A 116 11.70 1.04 -9.13
C TYR A 116 12.55 1.40 -7.92
N PHE A 117 13.47 0.50 -7.58
CA PHE A 117 14.51 0.72 -6.61
C PHE A 117 15.83 0.93 -7.36
N SER A 118 16.60 1.93 -6.94
CA SER A 118 17.96 2.17 -7.46
C SER A 118 18.82 2.77 -6.38
N THR A 119 20.11 2.42 -6.38
CA THR A 119 21.11 2.99 -5.48
C THR A 119 22.06 3.86 -6.29
N VAL A 120 22.20 5.13 -5.91
CA VAL A 120 23.08 6.07 -6.60
C VAL A 120 24.52 5.96 -6.07
N GLU A 121 25.46 6.65 -6.71
CA GLU A 121 26.89 6.61 -6.37
C GLU A 121 27.18 6.96 -4.91
N THR A 122 26.40 7.89 -4.32
CA THR A 122 26.52 8.29 -2.90
C THR A 122 25.93 7.28 -1.91
N ARG A 123 25.57 6.07 -2.37
CA ARG A 123 24.83 5.04 -1.62
C ARG A 123 23.46 5.50 -1.10
N GLU A 124 22.92 6.58 -1.66
CA GLU A 124 21.54 6.96 -1.40
C GLU A 124 20.60 6.03 -2.18
N HIS A 125 19.60 5.50 -1.47
CA HIS A 125 18.62 4.60 -2.07
C HIS A 125 17.40 5.39 -2.48
N ILE A 126 17.04 5.27 -3.76
CA ILE A 126 15.90 5.92 -4.36
C ILE A 126 14.84 4.86 -4.60
N LEU A 127 13.67 5.08 -4.01
CA LEU A 127 12.48 4.32 -4.31
C LEU A 127 11.47 5.22 -5.02
N MET A 128 11.25 4.96 -6.29
CA MET A 128 10.32 5.72 -7.13
C MET A 128 9.09 4.87 -7.41
N VAL A 129 7.90 5.40 -7.11
CA VAL A 129 6.63 4.76 -7.46
C VAL A 129 5.92 5.52 -8.56
N ARG A 130 5.39 4.77 -9.53
CA ARG A 130 4.56 5.30 -10.59
C ARG A 130 3.09 5.09 -10.26
N ILE A 131 2.35 6.18 -10.18
CA ILE A 131 0.91 6.17 -9.97
C ILE A 131 0.20 6.46 -11.29
N PRO A 132 -0.44 5.45 -11.90
CA PRO A 132 -1.27 5.67 -13.09
C PRO A 132 -2.63 6.26 -12.72
N HIS A 133 -3.25 6.94 -13.68
CA HIS A 133 -4.67 7.26 -13.60
C HIS A 133 -5.48 5.97 -13.78
N THR A 134 -6.35 5.65 -12.84
CA THR A 134 -7.13 4.40 -12.85
C THR A 134 -8.62 4.67 -12.69
N ARG A 135 -9.43 3.73 -13.19
CA ARG A 135 -10.89 3.71 -13.02
C ARG A 135 -11.28 2.44 -12.27
N PHE A 136 -12.16 2.57 -11.30
CA PHE A 136 -12.71 1.47 -10.53
C PHE A 136 -14.20 1.33 -10.85
N LEU A 137 -14.60 0.13 -11.29
CA LEU A 137 -15.95 -0.19 -11.77
C LEU A 137 -16.50 0.79 -12.82
N LEU A 138 -15.62 1.40 -13.62
CA LEU A 138 -15.94 2.43 -14.64
C LEU A 138 -16.61 3.72 -14.15
N ILE A 139 -17.08 3.78 -12.90
CA ILE A 139 -17.82 4.91 -12.32
C ILE A 139 -16.90 5.77 -11.44
N ALA A 140 -15.93 5.16 -10.77
CA ALA A 140 -15.03 5.86 -9.85
C ALA A 140 -13.65 6.07 -10.46
N THR A 141 -13.01 7.20 -10.18
CA THR A 141 -11.69 7.54 -10.72
C THR A 141 -10.68 7.78 -9.62
N SER A 142 -9.42 7.46 -9.87
CA SER A 142 -8.33 7.85 -8.98
C SER A 142 -8.12 9.38 -9.00
N PRO A 143 -7.72 10.00 -7.88
CA PRO A 143 -7.45 11.44 -7.83
C PRO A 143 -6.37 11.83 -8.85
N ARG A 144 -6.64 12.86 -9.66
CA ARG A 144 -5.71 13.32 -10.72
C ARG A 144 -4.44 13.95 -10.15
N ASP A 145 -4.53 14.56 -8.97
CA ASP A 145 -3.40 15.18 -8.27
C ASP A 145 -2.39 14.16 -7.71
N GLU A 146 -2.75 12.87 -7.70
CA GLU A 146 -1.86 11.78 -7.30
C GLU A 146 -1.13 11.13 -8.49
N VAL A 147 -1.53 11.42 -9.73
CA VAL A 147 -0.97 10.78 -10.92
C VAL A 147 0.45 11.29 -11.18
N GLY A 148 1.38 10.37 -11.41
CA GLY A 148 2.77 10.70 -11.70
C GLY A 148 3.76 9.89 -10.88
N TRP A 149 4.95 10.44 -10.70
CA TRP A 149 6.03 9.83 -9.94
C TRP A 149 6.08 10.38 -8.52
N TRP A 150 6.25 9.48 -7.56
CA TRP A 150 6.44 9.82 -6.15
C TRP A 150 7.68 9.11 -5.64
N TYR A 151 8.35 9.71 -4.66
CA TYR A 151 9.68 9.29 -4.27
C TYR A 151 9.80 9.11 -2.77
N VAL A 152 10.70 8.20 -2.41
CA VAL A 152 11.27 8.08 -1.08
C VAL A 152 12.79 8.00 -1.29
N PHE A 153 13.51 8.78 -0.50
CA PHE A 153 14.96 8.79 -0.45
C PHE A 153 15.37 8.41 0.96
N PHE A 154 16.26 7.43 1.10
CA PHE A 154 16.88 7.15 2.39
C PHE A 154 18.38 6.90 2.20
N ARG A 155 19.17 7.55 3.05
CA ARG A 155 20.62 7.38 3.13
C ARG A 155 20.98 6.19 4.02
N PRO A 156 22.18 5.61 3.90
CA PRO A 156 22.63 4.48 4.72
C PRO A 156 22.37 4.66 6.22
N GLY A 157 22.82 5.79 6.79
CA GLY A 157 22.65 6.10 8.21
C GLY A 157 21.21 6.35 8.68
N MET A 158 20.25 6.45 7.76
CA MET A 158 18.83 6.53 8.09
C MET A 158 18.19 5.15 8.28
N ILE A 159 18.79 4.09 7.73
CA ILE A 159 18.24 2.73 7.82
C ILE A 159 18.42 2.21 9.24
N ARG A 160 17.32 1.75 9.85
CA ARG A 160 17.30 1.23 11.22
C ARG A 160 17.12 -0.28 11.26
N ALA A 161 16.34 -0.83 10.34
CA ALA A 161 16.12 -2.26 10.25
C ALA A 161 15.69 -2.67 8.84
N VAL A 162 16.16 -3.83 8.39
CA VAL A 162 15.71 -4.49 7.17
C VAL A 162 15.25 -5.89 7.54
N GLN A 163 13.98 -6.22 7.26
CA GLN A 163 13.42 -7.52 7.54
C GLN A 163 12.81 -8.15 6.29
N THR A 164 13.14 -9.41 6.03
CA THR A 164 12.53 -10.18 4.94
C THR A 164 11.18 -10.75 5.36
N GLY A 165 10.28 -10.86 4.39
CA GLY A 165 8.96 -11.45 4.61
C GLY A 165 8.13 -11.53 3.35
N GLU A 166 6.82 -11.66 3.51
CA GLU A 166 5.86 -11.68 2.43
C GLU A 166 4.76 -10.65 2.69
N ILE A 167 4.35 -9.93 1.64
CA ILE A 167 3.20 -9.03 1.68
C ILE A 167 1.97 -9.75 1.14
N HIS A 168 0.89 -9.67 1.91
CA HIS A 168 -0.43 -10.15 1.54
C HIS A 168 -1.29 -8.98 1.03
N PHE A 169 -1.34 -8.82 -0.29
CA PHE A 169 -2.18 -7.84 -0.97
C PHE A 169 -2.60 -8.37 -2.35
N GLY A 170 -3.91 -8.55 -2.57
CA GLY A 170 -4.44 -9.27 -3.73
C GLY A 170 -4.40 -10.79 -3.60
N MET A 171 -4.40 -11.49 -4.75
CA MET A 171 -4.66 -12.93 -4.82
C MET A 171 -3.50 -13.82 -4.35
N ARG A 172 -2.26 -13.35 -4.53
CA ARG A 172 -1.03 -14.10 -4.24
C ARG A 172 -0.13 -13.26 -3.33
N PRO A 173 0.44 -13.84 -2.25
CA PRO A 173 1.47 -13.15 -1.48
C PRO A 173 2.72 -12.94 -2.35
N ARG A 174 3.44 -11.85 -2.11
CA ARG A 174 4.69 -11.53 -2.82
C ARG A 174 5.86 -11.47 -1.83
N PRO A 175 7.04 -12.00 -2.19
CA PRO A 175 8.24 -11.84 -1.39
C PRO A 175 8.56 -10.35 -1.23
N ALA A 176 8.94 -9.95 -0.04
CA ALA A 176 9.05 -8.55 0.34
C ALA A 176 10.13 -8.26 1.37
N LEU A 177 10.57 -7.01 1.37
CA LEU A 177 11.46 -6.40 2.34
C LEU A 177 10.69 -5.31 3.10
N ARG A 178 10.80 -5.32 4.42
CA ARG A 178 10.36 -4.24 5.29
C ARG A 178 11.58 -3.44 5.70
N VAL A 179 11.66 -2.20 5.22
CA VAL A 179 12.73 -1.26 5.54
C VAL A 179 12.17 -0.22 6.50
N THR A 180 12.70 -0.20 7.71
CA THR A 180 12.44 0.84 8.69
C THR A 180 13.57 1.85 8.62
N TYR A 181 13.24 3.12 8.37
CA TYR A 181 14.20 4.21 8.30
C TYR A 181 13.72 5.39 9.13
N GLN A 182 14.65 6.22 9.56
CA GLN A 182 14.36 7.41 10.37
C GLN A 182 15.14 8.60 9.82
N THR A 183 14.40 9.64 9.45
CA THR A 183 14.96 10.96 9.14
C THR A 183 15.02 11.80 10.41
N GLU A 184 15.93 12.78 10.50
CA GLU A 184 16.07 13.64 11.68
C GLU A 184 14.78 14.36 12.09
N ALA A 185 13.93 14.71 11.12
CA ALA A 185 12.72 15.50 11.35
C ALA A 185 11.45 14.69 11.66
N LEU A 186 11.46 13.37 11.49
CA LEU A 186 10.24 12.54 11.55
C LEU A 186 10.44 11.29 12.40
N PRO A 187 9.37 10.76 13.01
CA PRO A 187 9.43 9.46 13.68
C PRO A 187 9.83 8.35 12.68
N PRO A 188 10.32 7.20 13.17
CA PRO A 188 10.65 6.05 12.34
C PRO A 188 9.50 5.71 11.39
N GLN A 189 9.84 5.60 10.11
CA GLN A 189 8.91 5.26 9.04
C GLN A 189 9.24 3.87 8.52
N THR A 190 8.22 3.23 7.95
CA THR A 190 8.37 1.92 7.34
C THR A 190 7.90 1.99 5.90
N VAL A 191 8.75 1.48 5.01
CA VAL A 191 8.44 1.22 3.62
C VAL A 191 8.60 -0.27 3.37
N TYR A 192 7.70 -0.80 2.55
CA TYR A 192 7.75 -2.18 2.12
C TYR A 192 8.04 -2.22 0.63
N LEU A 193 8.98 -3.07 0.23
CA LEU A 193 9.28 -3.35 -1.16
C LEU A 193 8.90 -4.80 -1.44
N SER A 194 8.15 -5.07 -2.50
CA SER A 194 7.76 -6.43 -2.88
C SER A 194 8.09 -6.72 -4.33
N PHE A 195 8.53 -7.94 -4.60
CA PHE A 195 9.10 -8.34 -5.87
C PHE A 195 8.30 -9.49 -6.48
N ASP A 196 8.37 -9.66 -7.80
CA ASP A 196 7.77 -10.83 -8.46
C ASP A 196 8.66 -12.06 -8.36
N ASP A 197 9.97 -11.86 -8.19
CA ASP A 197 10.98 -12.89 -8.16
C ASP A 197 11.92 -12.73 -6.95
N MET A 198 12.50 -13.86 -6.55
CA MET A 198 13.43 -13.93 -5.41
C MET A 198 14.79 -13.29 -5.73
N THR A 199 15.22 -13.31 -6.99
CA THR A 199 16.51 -12.75 -7.41
C THR A 199 16.53 -11.24 -7.16
N SER A 200 15.52 -10.50 -7.63
CA SER A 200 15.33 -9.08 -7.38
C SER A 200 15.28 -8.75 -5.88
N LEU A 201 14.57 -9.57 -5.09
CA LEU A 201 14.55 -9.39 -3.63
C LEU A 201 15.95 -9.52 -3.04
N HIS A 202 16.69 -10.57 -3.39
CA HIS A 202 18.04 -10.80 -2.85
C HIS A 202 19.01 -9.70 -3.28
N ARG A 203 18.95 -9.22 -4.52
CA ARG A 203 19.82 -8.12 -4.99
C ARG A 203 19.61 -6.84 -4.17
N VAL A 204 18.36 -6.46 -3.94
CA VAL A 204 18.04 -5.29 -3.11
C VAL A 204 18.36 -5.53 -1.63
N LEU A 205 18.12 -6.74 -1.13
CA LEU A 205 18.41 -7.10 0.26
C LEU A 205 19.92 -7.00 0.56
N ASP A 206 20.75 -7.55 -0.32
CA ASP A 206 22.20 -7.56 -0.15
C ASP A 206 22.75 -6.13 -0.26
N ASP A 207 22.24 -5.32 -1.19
CA ASP A 207 22.60 -3.91 -1.29
C ASP A 207 22.24 -3.11 -0.03
N LEU A 208 21.02 -3.27 0.48
CA LEU A 208 20.57 -2.60 1.71
C LEU A 208 21.31 -3.08 2.96
N ARG A 209 21.77 -4.33 2.99
CA ARG A 209 22.52 -4.89 4.13
C ARG A 209 23.94 -4.34 4.23
N LEU A 210 24.54 -3.92 3.12
CA LEU A 210 25.84 -3.25 3.14
C LEU A 210 25.77 -1.89 3.84
N ASP A 211 24.62 -1.22 3.70
CA ASP A 211 24.42 0.17 4.18
C ASP A 211 23.67 0.26 5.50
N ALA A 212 22.87 -0.76 5.83
CA ALA A 212 22.26 -0.86 7.14
C ALA A 212 23.39 -1.17 8.14
N ASP A 213 23.73 -0.18 8.97
CA ASP A 213 24.68 -0.29 10.09
C ASP A 213 24.05 -1.16 11.20
N LEU A 214 23.77 -2.43 10.86
CA LEU A 214 23.23 -3.47 11.72
C LEU A 214 24.37 -3.97 12.63
N ARG A 215 24.82 -3.10 13.53
CA ARG A 215 25.65 -3.49 14.67
C ARG A 215 24.82 -4.21 15.73
#